data_AF-A0A8C4SKJ4-F1
#
_entry.id   AF-A0A8C4SKJ4-F1
#
_cell.length_a   1.000
_cell.length_b   1.000
_cell.length_c   1.000
_cell.angle_alpha   90.00
_cell.angle_beta   90.00
_cell.angle_gamma   90.00
#
_symmetry.space_group_name_H-M   'P 1'
#
loop_
_entity.id
_entity.type
_entity.pdbx_description
1 polymer ?
#
loop_
_entity_poly.entity_id
_entity_poly.type
_entity_poly.pdbx_seq_one_letter_code
_entity_poly.pdbx_strand_id
1 'polypeptide(L)'
;MDDEYVDLINKKAATVTEIALENAKNYLLDMHLQARENTNQEVKNIQWTSSKDFTIDLGISQIEEYILTWEMSSRWLHCTDFIEEEVLESITRYHYRVKWSIPTRRKPVPRSTACVYFIVDAFTNKSQNMPVQVCFFVESNQLMHRPGQSRFREKWLADVIESKIHLMEEITF
;
A
#
# COMPACT_ATOMS: atom_id res chain seq x y z
N MET A 1 -55.88 -9.55 15.16
CA MET A 1 -54.67 -8.82 14.72
C MET A 1 -54.99 -8.45 13.30
N ASP A 2 -55.34 -7.19 13.06
CA ASP A 2 -56.07 -6.78 11.86
C ASP A 2 -55.19 -6.91 10.61
N ASP A 3 -55.71 -7.52 9.55
CA ASP A 3 -55.01 -7.75 8.28
C ASP A 3 -54.42 -6.46 7.70
N GLU A 4 -55.06 -5.32 7.96
CA GLU A 4 -54.60 -3.98 7.57
C GLU A 4 -53.28 -3.57 8.25
N TYR A 5 -53.06 -3.99 9.50
CA TYR A 5 -51.83 -3.71 10.23
C TYR A 5 -50.66 -4.54 9.71
N VAL A 6 -50.92 -5.81 9.35
CA VAL A 6 -49.93 -6.70 8.74
C VAL A 6 -49.54 -6.19 7.34
N ASP A 7 -50.51 -5.73 6.55
CA ASP A 7 -50.25 -5.16 5.23
C ASP A 7 -49.41 -3.86 5.31
N LEU A 8 -49.68 -3.01 6.30
CA LEU A 8 -48.89 -1.80 6.55
C LEU A 8 -47.43 -2.12 6.92
N ILE A 9 -47.19 -3.16 7.72
CA ILE A 9 -45.84 -3.62 8.08
C ILE A 9 -45.12 -4.15 6.84
N ASN A 10 -45.78 -4.99 6.04
CA ASN A 10 -45.20 -5.55 4.82
C ASN A 10 -44.83 -4.46 3.81
N LYS A 11 -45.70 -3.45 3.66
CA LYS A 11 -45.45 -2.30 2.78
C LYS A 11 -44.24 -1.49 3.24
N LYS A 12 -44.11 -1.20 4.55
CA LYS A 12 -42.94 -0.52 5.10
C LYS A 12 -41.66 -1.36 4.97
N ALA A 13 -41.75 -2.67 5.22
CA ALA A 13 -40.63 -3.58 5.06
C ALA A 13 -40.12 -3.59 3.61
N ALA A 14 -41.03 -3.67 2.64
CA ALA A 14 -40.70 -3.59 1.22
C ALA A 14 -39.96 -2.28 0.88
N THR A 15 -40.45 -1.13 1.35
CA THR A 15 -39.78 0.16 1.14
C THR A 15 -38.37 0.19 1.73
N VAL A 16 -38.19 -0.35 2.95
CA VAL A 16 -36.86 -0.42 3.58
C VAL A 16 -35.91 -1.32 2.79
N THR A 17 -36.39 -2.48 2.31
CA THR A 17 -35.57 -3.39 1.49
C THR A 17 -35.15 -2.75 0.17
N GLU A 18 -36.05 -2.00 -0.46
CA GLU A 18 -35.79 -1.31 -1.72
C GLU A 18 -34.75 -0.20 -1.55
N ILE A 19 -34.87 0.61 -0.49
CA ILE A 19 -33.88 1.63 -0.13
C ILE A 19 -32.52 0.99 0.17
N ALA A 20 -32.49 -0.11 0.93
CA ALA A 20 -31.24 -0.80 1.27
C ALA A 20 -30.54 -1.36 0.03
N LEU A 21 -31.31 -1.98 -0.89
CA LEU A 21 -30.79 -2.48 -2.17
C LEU A 21 -30.26 -1.35 -3.03
N GLU A 22 -30.98 -0.23 -3.12
CA GLU A 22 -30.57 0.92 -3.91
C GLU A 22 -29.30 1.57 -3.36
N ASN A 23 -29.20 1.73 -2.05
CA ASN A 23 -27.98 2.21 -1.39
C ASN A 23 -26.80 1.27 -1.64
N ALA A 24 -27.02 -0.05 -1.58
CA ALA A 24 -25.96 -1.03 -1.87
C ALA A 24 -25.48 -0.95 -3.33
N LYS A 25 -26.41 -0.81 -4.29
CA LYS A 25 -26.05 -0.62 -5.71
C LYS A 25 -25.26 0.66 -5.94
N ASN A 26 -25.71 1.78 -5.36
CA ASN A 26 -25.04 3.07 -5.49
C ASN A 26 -23.64 3.03 -4.86
N TYR A 27 -23.49 2.38 -3.71
CA TYR A 27 -22.18 2.15 -3.09
C TYR A 27 -21.25 1.33 -3.98
N LEU A 28 -21.73 0.23 -4.56
CA LEU A 28 -20.94 -0.59 -5.48
C LEU A 28 -20.58 0.16 -6.76
N LEU A 29 -21.48 0.99 -7.27
CA LEU A 29 -21.24 1.81 -8.45
C LEU A 29 -20.17 2.87 -8.17
N ASP A 30 -20.26 3.56 -7.03
CA ASP A 30 -19.26 4.54 -6.60
C ASP A 30 -17.89 3.90 -6.40
N MET A 31 -17.83 2.73 -5.75
CA MET A 31 -16.60 1.94 -5.67
C MET A 31 -16.01 1.60 -7.05
N HIS A 32 -16.85 1.21 -8.01
CA HIS A 32 -16.41 0.89 -9.37
C HIS A 32 -15.92 2.11 -10.13
N LEU A 33 -16.58 3.26 -9.96
CA LEU A 33 -16.19 4.53 -10.55
C LEU A 33 -14.85 4.99 -9.98
N GLN A 34 -14.69 4.97 -8.65
CA GLN A 34 -13.42 5.27 -7.99
C GLN A 34 -12.30 4.30 -8.43
N ALA A 35 -12.60 3.00 -8.58
CA ALA A 35 -11.63 2.05 -9.10
C ALA A 35 -11.20 2.40 -10.53
N ARG A 36 -12.12 2.81 -11.39
CA ARG A 36 -11.86 3.26 -12.77
C ARG A 36 -11.08 4.57 -12.83
N GLU A 37 -11.44 5.55 -12.03
CA GLU A 37 -10.70 6.81 -11.93
C GLU A 37 -9.26 6.56 -11.44
N ASN A 38 -9.10 5.68 -10.46
CA ASN A 38 -7.79 5.24 -9.99
C ASN A 38 -6.96 4.51 -11.05
N THR A 39 -7.59 3.84 -12.03
CA THR A 39 -6.88 3.24 -13.18
C THR A 39 -6.52 4.26 -14.27
N ASN A 40 -7.25 5.37 -14.36
CA ASN A 40 -7.04 6.39 -15.41
C ASN A 40 -6.02 7.46 -15.01
N GLN A 41 -5.64 7.55 -13.74
CA GLN A 41 -4.57 8.43 -13.27
C GLN A 41 -3.19 7.84 -13.61
N GLU A 42 -2.30 8.66 -14.16
CA GLU A 42 -0.93 8.26 -14.50
C GLU A 42 -0.18 7.79 -13.25
N VAL A 43 0.45 6.62 -13.35
CA VAL A 43 1.30 6.10 -12.28
C VAL A 43 2.60 6.90 -12.26
N LYS A 44 2.75 7.73 -11.23
CA LYS A 44 3.94 8.56 -11.05
C LYS A 44 5.20 7.71 -10.82
N ASN A 45 6.31 8.22 -11.32
CA ASN A 45 7.64 7.63 -11.14
C ASN A 45 8.69 8.75 -11.06
N ILE A 46 9.87 8.40 -10.58
CA ILE A 46 11.04 9.29 -10.51
C ILE A 46 12.13 8.83 -11.48
N GLN A 47 13.12 9.70 -11.69
CA GLN A 47 14.32 9.35 -12.44
C GLN A 47 15.35 8.71 -11.50
N TRP A 48 15.41 7.38 -11.53
CA TRP A 48 16.37 6.61 -10.74
C TRP A 48 17.80 6.87 -11.21
N THR A 49 18.74 6.92 -10.25
CA THR A 49 20.15 7.20 -10.56
C THR A 49 20.78 6.06 -11.37
N SER A 50 21.91 6.36 -12.02
CA SER A 50 22.68 5.37 -12.75
C SER A 50 23.27 4.32 -11.80
N SER A 51 23.47 3.10 -12.29
CA SER A 51 24.12 2.03 -11.51
C SER A 51 25.53 2.39 -11.05
N LYS A 52 26.23 3.25 -11.81
CA LYS A 52 27.57 3.73 -11.48
C LYS A 52 27.61 4.68 -10.28
N ASP A 53 26.63 5.57 -10.21
CA ASP A 53 26.59 6.66 -9.23
C ASP A 53 25.75 6.27 -8.00
N PHE A 54 25.27 5.02 -7.95
CA PHE A 54 24.44 4.53 -6.86
C PHE A 54 25.25 4.37 -5.57
N THR A 55 24.68 4.84 -4.47
CA THR A 55 25.18 4.64 -3.10
C THR A 55 24.02 4.34 -2.17
N ILE A 56 24.31 3.78 -0.99
CA ILE A 56 23.27 3.40 -0.02
C ILE A 56 22.42 4.62 0.41
N ASP A 57 23.07 5.73 0.76
CA ASP A 57 22.37 6.95 1.20
C ASP A 57 21.56 7.61 0.07
N LEU A 58 22.07 7.53 -1.17
CA LEU A 58 21.32 7.97 -2.34
C LEU A 58 20.10 7.09 -2.58
N GLY A 59 20.23 5.78 -2.38
CA GLY A 59 19.12 4.83 -2.42
C GLY A 59 18.00 5.20 -1.43
N ILE A 60 18.35 5.50 -0.18
CA ILE A 60 17.39 5.99 0.82
C ILE A 60 16.70 7.26 0.32
N SER A 61 17.47 8.24 -0.15
CA SER A 61 16.94 9.53 -0.61
C SER A 61 15.98 9.37 -1.81
N GLN A 62 16.31 8.51 -2.78
CA GLN A 62 15.45 8.25 -3.93
C GLN A 62 14.21 7.42 -3.58
N ILE A 63 14.32 6.50 -2.63
CA ILE A 63 13.14 5.77 -2.11
C ILE A 63 12.17 6.76 -1.45
N GLU A 64 12.67 7.68 -0.64
CA GLU A 64 11.86 8.75 -0.03
C GLU A 64 11.21 9.64 -1.08
N GLU A 65 11.97 10.08 -2.10
CA GLU A 65 11.44 10.84 -3.24
C GLU A 65 10.33 10.08 -3.97
N TYR A 66 10.52 8.78 -4.21
CA TYR A 66 9.52 7.94 -4.86
C TYR A 66 8.27 7.78 -4.00
N ILE A 67 8.40 7.60 -2.68
CA ILE A 67 7.27 7.48 -1.75
C ILE A 67 6.43 8.76 -1.72
N LEU A 68 7.03 9.95 -1.87
CA LEU A 68 6.29 11.20 -1.97
C LEU A 68 5.31 11.21 -3.16
N THR A 69 5.58 10.42 -4.21
CA THR A 69 4.69 10.29 -5.37
C THR A 69 3.43 9.46 -5.08
N TRP A 70 3.39 8.72 -3.96
CA TRP A 70 2.26 7.86 -3.59
C TRP A 70 1.05 8.62 -3.05
N GLU A 71 1.19 9.92 -2.77
CA GLU A 71 0.11 10.79 -2.27
C GLU A 71 -0.53 10.26 -0.97
N MET A 72 0.31 9.73 -0.08
CA MET A 72 -0.12 9.18 1.21
C MET A 72 -0.75 10.25 2.09
N SER A 73 -1.80 9.88 2.81
CA SER A 73 -2.43 10.66 3.86
C SER A 73 -1.42 11.05 4.93
N SER A 74 -1.50 12.30 5.39
CA SER A 74 -0.60 12.87 6.41
C SER A 74 -0.63 12.18 7.78
N ARG A 75 -1.53 11.21 7.97
CA ARG A 75 -1.60 10.37 9.17
C ARG A 75 -0.56 9.26 9.19
N TRP A 76 -0.08 8.86 8.02
CA TRP A 76 0.98 7.87 7.90
C TRP A 76 2.33 8.51 8.19
N LEU A 77 3.08 7.89 9.09
CA LEU A 77 4.49 8.20 9.31
C LEU A 77 5.32 7.00 8.87
N HIS A 78 6.49 7.29 8.29
CA HIS A 78 7.43 6.26 7.89
C HIS A 78 8.89 6.60 8.18
N CYS A 79 9.72 5.57 8.18
CA CYS A 79 11.17 5.68 8.18
C CYS A 79 11.78 4.61 7.27
N THR A 80 12.82 4.97 6.53
CA THR A 80 13.55 4.07 5.63
C THR A 80 14.87 3.64 6.26
N ASP A 81 15.06 2.32 6.37
CA ASP A 81 16.29 1.69 6.85
C ASP A 81 16.96 0.93 5.69
N PHE A 82 18.29 0.99 5.60
CA PHE A 82 19.07 0.01 4.85
C PHE A 82 19.19 -1.29 5.64
N ILE A 83 19.11 -2.44 4.95
CA ILE A 83 19.19 -3.77 5.56
C ILE A 83 20.52 -4.42 5.23
N GLU A 84 20.77 -4.67 3.94
CA GLU A 84 21.92 -5.45 3.49
C GLU A 84 22.27 -5.18 2.02
N GLU A 85 23.51 -5.50 1.68
CA GLU A 85 24.07 -5.49 0.33
C GLU A 85 24.49 -6.91 -0.05
N GLU A 86 24.05 -7.37 -1.21
CA GLU A 86 24.38 -8.65 -1.79
C GLU A 86 25.15 -8.42 -3.11
N VAL A 87 26.41 -8.85 -3.15
CA VAL A 87 27.25 -8.76 -4.36
C VAL A 87 27.12 -10.05 -5.18
N LEU A 88 26.46 -9.96 -6.33
CA LEU A 88 26.31 -11.03 -7.31
C LEU A 88 27.30 -10.85 -8.47
N GLU A 89 27.38 -11.82 -9.38
CA GLU A 89 28.37 -11.84 -10.47
C GLU A 89 28.35 -10.59 -11.38
N SER A 90 27.16 -9.99 -11.60
CA SER A 90 26.99 -8.85 -12.51
C SER A 90 26.11 -7.73 -11.93
N ILE A 91 25.62 -7.91 -10.71
CA ILE A 91 24.67 -7.05 -10.04
C ILE A 91 25.11 -6.91 -8.58
N THR A 92 25.10 -5.69 -8.06
CA THR A 92 25.08 -5.47 -6.61
C THR A 92 23.66 -5.12 -6.23
N ARG A 93 23.07 -5.92 -5.34
CA ARG A 93 21.70 -5.78 -4.88
C ARG A 93 21.68 -5.16 -3.49
N TYR A 94 20.83 -4.16 -3.31
CA TYR A 94 20.67 -3.44 -2.05
C TYR A 94 19.24 -3.61 -1.55
N HIS A 95 19.12 -4.01 -0.28
CA HIS A 95 17.84 -4.22 0.38
C HIS A 95 17.54 -3.07 1.34
N TYR A 96 16.34 -2.50 1.20
CA TYR A 96 15.84 -1.46 2.09
C TYR A 96 14.49 -1.86 2.66
N ARG A 97 14.19 -1.35 3.85
CA ARG A 97 12.91 -1.52 4.51
C ARG A 97 12.36 -0.17 4.92
N VAL A 98 11.14 0.09 4.50
CA VAL A 98 10.36 1.25 4.91
C VAL A 98 9.32 0.80 5.91
N LYS A 99 9.44 1.25 7.15
CA LYS A 99 8.48 0.96 8.22
C LYS A 99 7.42 2.04 8.24
N TRP A 100 6.16 1.63 8.27
CA TRP A 100 4.98 2.50 8.25
C TRP A 100 4.15 2.31 9.51
N SER A 101 3.61 3.42 10.01
CA SER A 101 2.71 3.39 11.15
C SER A 101 1.75 4.59 11.18
N ILE A 102 0.65 4.43 11.92
CA ILE A 102 -0.30 5.53 12.21
C ILE A 102 -0.37 5.69 13.73
N PRO A 103 0.40 6.63 14.32
CA PRO A 103 0.26 6.95 15.72
C PRO A 103 -1.06 7.67 15.98
N THR A 104 -1.63 7.45 17.16
CA THR A 104 -2.84 8.18 17.59
C THR A 104 -2.62 8.80 18.96
N ARG A 105 -3.39 9.84 19.30
CA ARG A 105 -3.31 10.47 20.64
C ARG A 105 -3.52 9.46 21.79
N ARG A 106 -4.36 8.45 21.57
CA ARG A 106 -4.63 7.40 22.57
C ARG A 106 -3.58 6.28 22.58
N LYS A 107 -2.86 6.08 21.48
CA LYS A 107 -1.81 5.06 21.30
C LYS A 107 -0.64 5.69 20.53
N PRO A 108 0.24 6.46 21.21
CA PRO A 108 1.35 7.15 20.57
C PRO A 108 2.39 6.17 20.03
N VAL A 109 2.55 5.02 20.69
CA VAL A 109 3.27 3.86 20.18
C VAL A 109 2.23 2.93 19.52
N PRO A 110 2.27 2.76 18.18
CA PRO A 110 1.35 1.88 17.47
C PRO A 110 1.46 0.43 17.94
N ARG A 111 0.33 -0.30 18.06
CA ARG A 111 0.32 -1.73 18.42
C ARG A 111 0.93 -2.63 17.34
N SER A 112 0.91 -2.17 16.10
CA SER A 112 1.38 -2.89 14.93
C SER A 112 1.86 -1.88 13.88
N THR A 113 2.78 -2.33 13.03
CA THR A 113 3.39 -1.56 11.94
C THR A 113 3.36 -2.38 10.66
N ALA A 114 3.39 -1.70 9.51
CA ALA A 114 3.55 -2.34 8.21
C ALA A 114 4.95 -2.08 7.63
N CYS A 115 5.53 -3.04 6.91
CA CYS A 115 6.79 -2.83 6.19
C CYS A 115 6.59 -2.93 4.67
N VAL A 116 7.24 -2.04 3.92
CA VAL A 116 7.47 -2.16 2.48
C VAL A 116 8.96 -2.41 2.27
N TYR A 117 9.30 -3.45 1.52
CA TYR A 117 10.67 -3.80 1.19
C TYR A 117 10.99 -3.34 -0.22
N PHE A 118 12.11 -2.66 -0.39
CA PHE A 118 12.66 -2.27 -1.68
C PHE A 118 13.91 -3.09 -1.96
N ILE A 119 14.03 -3.51 -3.21
CA ILE A 119 15.22 -4.15 -3.76
C ILE A 119 15.72 -3.27 -4.90
N VAL A 120 16.98 -2.86 -4.82
CA VAL A 120 17.63 -2.03 -5.83
C VAL A 120 18.82 -2.79 -6.40
N ASP A 121 18.77 -3.07 -7.69
CA ASP A 121 19.81 -3.79 -8.43
C ASP A 121 20.64 -2.79 -9.25
N ALA A 122 21.92 -2.68 -8.92
CA ALA A 122 22.91 -1.88 -9.66
C ALA A 122 23.83 -2.78 -10.49
N PHE A 123 23.98 -2.51 -11.79
CA PHE A 123 24.78 -3.34 -12.69
C PHE A 123 26.27 -2.98 -12.66
N THR A 124 27.14 -3.98 -12.53
CA THR A 124 28.59 -3.76 -12.33
C THR A 124 29.42 -3.69 -13.60
N ASN A 125 28.94 -4.19 -14.75
CA ASN A 125 29.76 -4.31 -15.96
C ASN A 125 29.29 -3.45 -17.13
N LYS A 126 28.38 -3.96 -17.96
CA LYS A 126 28.04 -3.34 -19.26
C LYS A 126 26.97 -2.26 -19.17
N SER A 127 26.23 -2.22 -18.06
CA SER A 127 25.05 -1.36 -17.88
C SER A 127 25.21 -0.36 -16.74
N GLN A 128 26.44 0.02 -16.39
CA GLN A 128 26.72 0.97 -15.32
C GLN A 128 26.05 2.34 -15.55
N ASN A 129 25.91 2.75 -16.82
CA ASN A 129 25.23 4.01 -17.19
C ASN A 129 23.69 3.88 -17.20
N MET A 130 23.14 2.67 -17.09
CA MET A 130 21.69 2.48 -17.02
C MET A 130 21.20 2.77 -15.60
N PRO A 131 19.96 3.28 -15.45
CA PRO A 131 19.36 3.46 -14.14
C PRO A 131 19.30 2.14 -13.39
N VAL A 132 19.43 2.21 -12.07
CA VAL A 132 19.24 1.04 -11.20
C VAL A 132 17.85 0.45 -11.39
N GLN A 133 17.74 -0.88 -11.27
CA GLN A 133 16.44 -1.54 -11.31
C GLN A 133 15.86 -1.61 -9.91
N VAL A 134 14.63 -1.10 -9.74
CA VAL A 134 13.95 -1.06 -8.46
C VAL A 134 12.69 -1.90 -8.50
N CYS A 135 12.49 -2.74 -7.49
CA CYS A 135 11.21 -3.34 -7.19
C CYS A 135 10.88 -3.22 -5.69
N PHE A 136 9.60 -3.37 -5.36
CA PHE A 136 9.16 -3.34 -3.98
C PHE A 136 7.98 -4.28 -3.73
N PHE A 137 7.80 -4.68 -2.47
CA PHE A 137 6.68 -5.51 -2.04
C PHE A 137 6.33 -5.22 -0.58
N VAL A 138 5.11 -5.55 -0.17
CA VAL A 138 4.60 -5.33 1.19
C VAL A 138 4.79 -6.60 2.01
N GLU A 139 5.14 -6.52 3.29
CA GLU A 139 5.57 -7.70 4.08
C GLU A 139 4.64 -8.92 4.07
N SER A 140 3.32 -8.73 3.95
CA SER A 140 2.34 -9.83 3.93
C SER A 140 2.04 -10.35 2.51
N ASN A 141 2.67 -9.79 1.48
CA ASN A 141 2.43 -10.13 0.08
C ASN A 141 3.75 -10.20 -0.70
N GLN A 142 4.01 -11.32 -1.37
CA GLN A 142 5.19 -11.50 -2.22
C GLN A 142 5.01 -10.93 -3.64
N LEU A 143 3.88 -10.30 -3.94
CA LEU A 143 3.67 -9.62 -5.21
C LEU A 143 4.68 -8.48 -5.36
N MET A 144 5.61 -8.65 -6.30
CA MET A 144 6.59 -7.63 -6.62
C MET A 144 6.02 -6.56 -7.54
N HIS A 145 6.18 -5.32 -7.13
CA HIS A 145 5.79 -4.12 -7.87
C HIS A 145 7.02 -3.40 -8.41
N ARG A 146 6.83 -2.66 -9.51
CA ARG A 146 7.87 -1.81 -10.10
C ARG A 146 7.41 -0.35 -10.11
N PRO A 147 8.30 0.60 -9.79
CA PRO A 147 8.01 2.02 -9.92
C PRO A 147 7.49 2.39 -11.31
N GLY A 148 6.45 3.22 -11.37
CA GLY A 148 5.79 3.63 -12.62
C GLY A 148 4.87 2.58 -13.25
N GLN A 149 4.78 1.35 -12.72
CA GLN A 149 3.88 0.31 -13.26
C GLN A 149 2.69 0.00 -12.33
N SER A 150 2.85 0.18 -11.03
CA SER A 150 1.80 -0.05 -10.04
C SER A 150 1.64 1.19 -9.18
N ARG A 151 0.38 1.60 -8.98
CA ARG A 151 0.04 2.62 -8.00
C ARG A 151 -0.02 1.99 -6.61
N PHE A 152 0.74 2.53 -5.67
CA PHE A 152 0.68 2.14 -4.28
C PHE A 152 -0.69 2.51 -3.67
N ARG A 153 -1.26 1.64 -2.84
CA ARG A 153 -2.54 1.89 -2.16
C ARG A 153 -2.35 1.85 -0.65
N GLU A 154 -2.79 2.89 0.05
CA GLU A 154 -2.78 2.92 1.53
C GLU A 154 -3.46 1.70 2.15
N LYS A 155 -4.51 1.19 1.50
CA LYS A 155 -5.22 -0.02 1.92
C LYS A 155 -4.27 -1.20 2.12
N TRP A 156 -3.20 -1.32 1.33
CA TRP A 156 -2.23 -2.41 1.48
C TRP A 156 -1.52 -2.37 2.83
N LEU A 157 -1.21 -1.18 3.35
CA LEU A 157 -0.62 -1.03 4.68
C LEU A 157 -1.66 -1.21 5.80
N ALA A 158 -2.87 -0.67 5.59
CA ALA A 158 -3.96 -0.81 6.56
C ALA A 158 -4.33 -2.27 6.77
N ASP A 159 -4.51 -3.05 5.69
CA ASP A 159 -4.87 -4.47 5.73
C ASP A 159 -3.81 -5.29 6.48
N VAL A 160 -2.53 -4.98 6.30
CA VAL A 160 -1.41 -5.62 7.03
C VAL A 160 -1.49 -5.33 8.53
N ILE A 161 -1.68 -4.07 8.90
CA ILE A 161 -1.76 -3.65 10.31
C ILE A 161 -2.98 -4.28 10.98
N GLU A 162 -4.15 -4.21 10.33
CA GLU A 162 -5.41 -4.78 10.83
C GLU A 162 -5.31 -6.30 11.00
N SER A 163 -4.74 -7.00 10.01
CA SER A 163 -4.54 -8.46 10.09
C SER A 163 -3.64 -8.85 11.25
N LYS A 164 -2.54 -8.12 11.46
CA LYS A 164 -1.65 -8.34 12.61
C LYS A 164 -2.34 -8.09 13.94
N ILE A 165 -3.12 -7.01 14.06
CA ILE A 165 -3.86 -6.70 15.29
C ILE A 165 -4.89 -7.79 15.59
N HIS A 166 -5.64 -8.22 14.58
CA HIS A 166 -6.64 -9.28 14.73
C HIS A 166 -5.99 -10.59 15.20
N LEU A 167 -4.91 -11.02 14.55
CA LEU A 167 -4.18 -12.23 14.94
C LEU A 167 -3.62 -12.14 16.37
N MET A 168 -3.13 -10.97 16.78
CA MET A 168 -2.66 -10.76 18.16
C MET A 168 -3.78 -10.84 19.22
N GLU A 169 -5.04 -10.58 18.84
CA GLU A 169 -6.18 -10.65 19.76
C GLU A 169 -6.71 -12.08 19.92
N GLU A 170 -6.52 -12.93 18.92
CA GLU A 170 -6.94 -14.34 18.92
C GLU A 170 -5.92 -15.29 19.60
N ILE A 171 -4.65 -14.88 19.73
CA ILE A 171 -3.62 -15.72 20.36
C ILE A 171 -3.66 -15.55 21.88
N THR A 172 -4.15 -16.59 22.58
CA THR A 172 -4.02 -16.74 24.04
C THR A 172 -2.81 -17.61 24.38
N PHE A 173 -1.91 -17.13 25.24
CA PHE A 173 -0.75 -17.87 25.76
C PHE A 173 -1.08 -18.60 27.06
#